data_AF-A0AAE4NUJ6-F1
#
_entry.id   AF-A0AAE4NUJ6-F1
#
_cell.length_a   1.000
_cell.length_b   1.000
_cell.length_c   1.000
_cell.angle_alpha   90.00
_cell.angle_beta   90.00
_cell.angle_gamma   90.00
#
_symmetry.space_group_name_H-M   'P 1'
#
loop_
_entity.id
_entity.type
_entity.pdbx_description
1 polymer ?
#
loop_
_entity_poly.entity_id
_entity_poly.type
_entity_poly.pdbx_seq_one_letter_code
_entity_poly.pdbx_strand_id
1 'polypeptide(L)'
;MKKTALIGISIMIAASLSACSEQDQKPTLDIPKSVVTNSSKTAKITGKTTPNTTVDVGYGNEGDSDISDQYGNFTLKYELDEVNNQDSVKVTAKNKAGKITKEILIKQNPEVIKEKESKAEEAIKEKAESDAAAVAAAKEAADEKNPATYPTLSYDEMARNGNKHKGEKLQITGKVIQVTDGDDGDATLRIATNGDYDDVYIAQIDSAEWENHRLLEDDQITLYGKIYGLYTYESTLGGNITVPALNVTFY
;
A
#
# COMPACT_ATOMS: atom_id res chain seq x y z
N MET A 1 -68.78 -11.75 84.69
CA MET A 1 -69.46 -11.05 83.58
C MET A 1 -68.54 -9.95 83.05
N LYS A 2 -68.57 -9.74 81.74
CA LYS A 2 -67.54 -9.10 80.89
C LYS A 2 -67.14 -7.68 81.35
N LYS A 3 -65.83 -7.38 81.30
CA LYS A 3 -65.26 -6.04 81.49
C LYS A 3 -64.89 -5.40 80.15
N THR A 4 -65.34 -4.15 80.02
CA THR A 4 -64.91 -3.02 79.16
C THR A 4 -63.37 -2.84 79.14
N ALA A 5 -62.68 -2.10 78.25
CA ALA A 5 -62.98 -1.12 77.20
C ALA A 5 -61.73 -0.86 76.30
N LEU A 6 -62.00 -0.25 75.14
CA LEU A 6 -61.25 0.61 74.20
C LEU A 6 -59.75 1.02 74.41
N ILE A 7 -59.06 1.00 73.25
CA ILE A 7 -58.13 1.99 72.62
C ILE A 7 -56.77 2.31 73.28
N GLY A 8 -55.71 2.21 72.48
CA GLY A 8 -54.44 2.90 72.72
C GLY A 8 -53.34 2.60 71.69
N ILE A 9 -53.18 3.49 70.71
CA ILE A 9 -52.00 3.66 69.84
C ILE A 9 -50.76 3.98 70.70
N SER A 10 -49.58 3.40 70.39
CA SER A 10 -48.32 4.18 70.25
C SER A 10 -47.04 3.37 70.03
N ILE A 11 -46.33 3.81 68.99
CA ILE A 11 -44.90 4.18 68.97
C ILE A 11 -43.85 3.07 68.76
N MET A 12 -43.42 3.01 67.49
CA MET A 12 -42.05 2.75 67.02
C MET A 12 -40.98 3.33 67.95
N ILE A 13 -40.00 2.52 68.34
CA ILE A 13 -38.69 3.00 68.79
C ILE A 13 -37.68 2.63 67.71
N ALA A 14 -37.25 3.66 66.99
CA ALA A 14 -36.12 3.60 66.08
C ALA A 14 -34.83 3.44 66.88
N ALA A 15 -34.08 2.37 66.60
CA ALA A 15 -32.67 2.30 66.95
C ALA A 15 -31.92 3.19 65.94
N SER A 16 -31.38 4.30 66.44
CA SER A 16 -30.55 5.23 65.68
C SER A 16 -29.27 4.53 65.20
N LEU A 17 -29.21 4.25 63.89
CA LEU A 17 -27.91 4.16 63.23
C LEU A 17 -27.27 5.54 63.29
N SER A 18 -26.17 5.66 64.01
CA SER A 18 -25.28 6.80 63.89
C SER A 18 -24.70 6.78 62.46
N ALA A 19 -25.37 7.48 61.55
CA ALA A 19 -24.81 7.89 60.28
C ALA A 19 -23.74 8.94 60.58
N CYS A 20 -22.57 8.48 61.01
CA CYS A 20 -21.36 9.29 60.99
C CYS A 20 -21.09 9.62 59.52
N SER A 21 -21.03 10.90 59.17
CA SER A 21 -20.87 11.40 57.81
C SER A 21 -19.53 10.97 57.23
N GLU A 22 -19.50 9.83 56.52
CA GLU A 22 -18.34 9.40 55.72
C GLU A 22 -17.92 10.43 54.64
N GLN A 23 -18.70 11.50 54.45
CA GLN A 23 -18.41 12.61 53.55
C GLN A 23 -17.35 13.61 54.06
N ASP A 24 -16.95 13.56 55.33
CA ASP A 24 -15.97 14.50 55.91
C ASP A 24 -14.52 13.97 55.89
N GLN A 25 -14.29 12.76 55.38
CA GLN A 25 -12.96 12.15 55.23
C GLN A 25 -12.48 12.17 53.78
N LYS A 26 -11.15 12.26 53.62
CA LYS A 26 -10.49 12.14 52.31
C LYS A 26 -10.93 10.84 51.62
N PRO A 27 -11.24 10.84 50.31
CA PRO A 27 -11.80 9.67 49.66
C PRO A 27 -10.79 8.52 49.62
N THR A 28 -11.29 7.29 49.69
CA THR A 28 -10.52 6.08 49.37
C THR A 28 -10.49 5.85 47.86
N LEU A 29 -9.52 5.07 47.36
CA LEU A 29 -9.51 4.69 45.94
C LEU A 29 -8.84 3.33 45.79
N ASP A 30 -9.59 2.33 45.35
CA ASP A 30 -9.14 0.99 45.04
C ASP A 30 -9.39 0.67 43.57
N ILE A 31 -8.31 0.40 42.84
CA ILE A 31 -8.30 0.15 41.39
C ILE A 31 -7.26 -0.92 41.07
N PRO A 32 -7.45 -1.69 39.98
CA PRO A 32 -6.42 -2.62 39.52
C PRO A 32 -5.15 -1.88 39.11
N LYS A 33 -4.01 -2.60 39.16
CA LYS A 33 -2.71 -2.06 38.70
C LYS A 33 -2.65 -1.86 37.18
N SER A 34 -3.37 -2.69 36.44
CA SER A 34 -3.42 -2.60 34.98
C SER A 34 -4.74 -3.13 34.44
N VAL A 35 -5.15 -2.63 33.27
CA VAL A 35 -6.27 -3.13 32.47
C VAL A 35 -5.87 -3.26 31.01
N VAL A 36 -6.55 -4.12 30.27
CA VAL A 36 -6.35 -4.32 28.83
C VAL A 36 -7.49 -3.67 28.07
N THR A 37 -7.20 -3.03 26.95
CA THR A 37 -8.20 -2.45 26.04
C THR A 37 -8.98 -3.54 25.31
N ASN A 38 -10.14 -3.18 24.76
CA ASN A 38 -10.86 -4.00 23.79
C ASN A 38 -10.29 -3.83 22.36
N SER A 39 -10.91 -4.47 21.38
CA SER A 39 -10.54 -4.32 19.95
C SER A 39 -10.67 -2.89 19.43
N SER A 40 -11.51 -2.06 20.06
CA SER A 40 -11.67 -0.63 19.76
C SER A 40 -10.72 0.26 20.56
N LYS A 41 -9.66 -0.30 21.17
CA LYS A 41 -8.63 0.42 21.92
C LYS A 41 -9.14 1.13 23.18
N THR A 42 -10.35 0.82 23.64
CA THR A 42 -10.94 1.37 24.87
C THR A 42 -10.75 0.40 26.03
N ALA A 43 -10.16 0.85 27.13
CA ALA A 43 -10.11 0.15 28.39
C ALA A 43 -11.28 0.54 29.30
N LYS A 44 -11.85 -0.45 30.00
CA LYS A 44 -12.84 -0.25 31.06
C LYS A 44 -12.13 -0.32 32.41
N ILE A 45 -12.11 0.78 33.14
CA ILE A 45 -11.49 0.89 34.46
C ILE A 45 -12.60 0.86 35.51
N THR A 46 -12.62 -0.20 36.32
CA THR A 46 -13.58 -0.33 37.42
C THR A 46 -12.85 -0.29 38.75
N GLY A 47 -13.46 0.34 39.75
CA GLY A 47 -12.89 0.41 41.08
C GLY A 47 -13.91 0.74 42.14
N LYS A 48 -13.41 0.93 43.36
CA LYS A 48 -14.18 1.38 44.52
C LYS A 48 -13.57 2.62 45.14
N THR A 49 -14.41 3.55 45.56
CA THR A 49 -14.07 4.76 46.32
C THR A 49 -15.10 4.95 47.44
N THR A 50 -14.97 6.01 48.22
CA THR A 50 -16.02 6.45 49.14
C THR A 50 -17.31 6.77 48.35
N PRO A 51 -18.52 6.36 48.78
CA PRO A 51 -19.77 6.60 48.04
C PRO A 51 -20.01 8.07 47.67
N ASN A 52 -20.69 8.31 46.54
CA ASN A 52 -20.98 9.64 46.01
C ASN A 52 -19.74 10.54 45.81
N THR A 53 -18.60 9.94 45.43
CA THR A 53 -17.35 10.65 45.13
C THR A 53 -17.15 10.77 43.62
N THR A 54 -16.73 11.94 43.14
CA THR A 54 -16.34 12.13 41.74
C THR A 54 -15.01 11.44 41.47
N VAL A 55 -14.94 10.68 40.39
CA VAL A 55 -13.73 9.97 39.95
C VAL A 55 -13.45 10.31 38.50
N ASP A 56 -12.21 10.72 38.22
CA ASP A 56 -11.75 11.12 36.89
C ASP A 56 -10.55 10.25 36.48
N VAL A 57 -10.45 9.86 35.21
CA VAL A 57 -9.25 9.22 34.63
C VAL A 57 -8.60 10.16 33.63
N GLY A 58 -7.28 10.29 33.66
CA GLY A 58 -6.49 11.07 32.70
C GLY A 58 -5.63 12.16 33.35
N TYR A 59 -5.21 13.12 32.53
CA TYR A 59 -4.36 14.25 32.94
C TYR A 59 -5.15 15.57 32.99
N GLY A 60 -6.23 15.63 33.76
CA GLY A 60 -7.04 16.86 33.92
C GLY A 60 -8.30 16.85 33.07
N ASN A 61 -8.42 17.76 32.10
CA ASN A 61 -9.63 17.95 31.27
C ASN A 61 -9.80 16.90 30.15
N GLU A 62 -8.84 16.01 29.98
CA GLU A 62 -8.84 14.94 28.98
C GLU A 62 -9.04 13.60 29.70
N GLY A 63 -10.25 13.05 29.56
CA GLY A 63 -10.62 11.71 30.01
C GLY A 63 -12.05 11.62 30.56
N ASP A 64 -12.43 10.42 30.99
CA ASP A 64 -13.78 10.11 31.46
C ASP A 64 -13.94 10.48 32.95
N SER A 65 -15.15 10.88 33.33
CA SER A 65 -15.51 11.27 34.68
C SER A 65 -16.84 10.64 35.07
N ASP A 66 -16.91 10.13 36.29
CA ASP A 66 -18.12 9.50 36.82
C ASP A 66 -18.27 9.80 38.32
N ILE A 67 -19.47 9.58 38.85
CA ILE A 67 -19.74 9.66 40.28
C ILE A 67 -20.00 8.25 40.78
N SER A 68 -19.25 7.83 41.79
CA SER A 68 -19.41 6.50 42.38
C SER A 68 -20.80 6.32 42.97
N ASP A 69 -21.37 5.13 42.82
CA ASP A 69 -22.69 4.78 43.36
C ASP A 69 -22.75 4.78 44.91
N GLN A 70 -23.91 4.42 45.46
CA GLN A 70 -24.11 4.33 46.92
C GLN A 70 -23.23 3.29 47.62
N TYR A 71 -22.63 2.37 46.86
CA TYR A 71 -21.69 1.35 47.36
C TYR A 71 -20.23 1.70 47.03
N GLY A 72 -19.98 2.88 46.43
CA GLY A 72 -18.66 3.35 46.05
C GLY A 72 -18.13 2.80 44.73
N ASN A 73 -18.91 2.04 43.95
CA ASN A 73 -18.45 1.51 42.66
C ASN A 73 -18.47 2.59 41.59
N PHE A 74 -17.48 2.59 40.71
CA PHE A 74 -17.43 3.45 39.53
C PHE A 74 -16.92 2.68 38.31
N THR A 75 -17.20 3.20 37.12
CA THR A 75 -16.64 2.71 35.86
C THR A 75 -16.23 3.89 35.00
N LEU A 76 -14.96 3.91 34.60
CA LEU A 76 -14.42 4.88 33.67
C LEU A 76 -13.98 4.19 32.39
N LYS A 77 -14.00 4.92 31.28
CA LYS A 77 -13.43 4.51 30.01
C LYS A 77 -12.18 5.31 29.71
N TYR A 78 -11.19 4.65 29.11
CA TYR A 78 -10.00 5.31 28.62
C TYR A 78 -9.64 4.75 27.25
N GLU A 79 -9.48 5.61 26.26
CA GLU A 79 -9.06 5.23 24.91
C GLU A 79 -7.55 5.38 24.78
N LEU A 80 -6.88 4.30 24.37
CA LEU A 80 -5.44 4.30 24.17
C LEU A 80 -5.09 4.78 22.76
N ASP A 81 -4.16 5.73 22.67
CA ASP A 81 -3.68 6.28 21.39
C ASP A 81 -3.16 5.20 20.43
N GLU A 82 -3.39 5.42 19.12
CA GLU A 82 -3.04 4.45 18.07
C GLU A 82 -1.54 4.13 17.96
N VAL A 83 -0.71 5.06 18.42
CA VAL A 83 0.75 4.97 18.36
C VAL A 83 1.29 4.08 19.47
N ASN A 84 0.64 4.07 20.63
CA ASN A 84 1.18 3.49 21.85
C ASN A 84 0.54 2.13 22.16
N ASN A 85 1.36 1.14 22.52
CA ASN A 85 0.88 -0.19 22.94
C ASN A 85 0.52 -0.23 24.44
N GLN A 86 0.83 0.82 25.18
CA GLN A 86 0.48 0.98 26.59
C GLN A 86 0.57 2.46 26.99
N ASP A 87 -0.20 2.85 28.01
CA ASP A 87 -0.09 4.16 28.63
C ASP A 87 -0.32 4.07 30.14
N SER A 88 0.32 4.96 30.91
CA SER A 88 0.21 5.04 32.35
C SER A 88 -0.62 6.26 32.73
N VAL A 89 -1.88 6.04 33.09
CA VAL A 89 -2.84 7.12 33.34
C VAL A 89 -3.14 7.29 34.83
N LYS A 90 -3.56 8.49 35.23
CA LYS A 90 -3.91 8.81 36.62
C LYS A 90 -5.42 8.71 36.81
N VAL A 91 -5.85 8.02 37.85
CA VAL A 91 -7.24 8.01 38.33
C VAL A 91 -7.30 8.82 39.62
N THR A 92 -8.14 9.84 39.65
CA THR A 92 -8.29 10.75 40.79
C THR A 92 -9.70 10.67 41.34
N ALA A 93 -9.85 10.36 42.63
CA ALA A 93 -11.11 10.47 43.35
C ALA A 93 -11.10 11.75 44.21
N LYS A 94 -12.17 12.55 44.12
CA LYS A 94 -12.28 13.87 44.77
C LYS A 94 -13.65 14.06 45.42
N ASN A 95 -13.62 14.51 46.67
CA ASN A 95 -14.81 14.97 47.40
C ASN A 95 -14.50 16.33 48.09
N LYS A 96 -15.38 16.79 48.99
CA LYS A 96 -15.20 18.05 49.73
C LYS A 96 -13.99 18.04 50.68
N ALA A 97 -13.63 16.87 51.22
CA ALA A 97 -12.55 16.71 52.19
C ALA A 97 -11.16 16.58 51.55
N GLY A 98 -11.07 16.24 50.25
CA GLY A 98 -9.80 16.24 49.52
C GLY A 98 -9.81 15.38 48.26
N LYS A 99 -8.61 15.06 47.77
CA LYS A 99 -8.38 14.21 46.59
C LYS A 99 -7.33 13.13 46.82
N ILE A 100 -7.52 11.95 46.24
CA ILE A 100 -6.52 10.89 46.14
C ILE A 100 -6.31 10.53 44.67
N THR A 101 -5.08 10.25 44.28
CA THR A 101 -4.73 9.87 42.90
C THR A 101 -3.92 8.59 42.92
N LYS A 102 -4.22 7.66 42.02
CA LYS A 102 -3.45 6.44 41.76
C LYS A 102 -3.15 6.33 40.27
N GLU A 103 -2.04 5.69 39.92
CA GLU A 103 -1.70 5.40 38.54
C GLU A 103 -2.15 3.98 38.18
N ILE A 104 -2.57 3.81 36.93
CA ILE A 104 -2.97 2.53 36.35
C ILE A 104 -2.35 2.40 34.96
N LEU A 105 -1.83 1.21 34.66
CA LEU A 105 -1.25 0.89 33.36
C LEU A 105 -2.33 0.34 32.42
N ILE A 106 -2.61 1.04 31.34
CA ILE A 106 -3.47 0.60 30.25
C ILE A 106 -2.61 -0.12 29.22
N LYS A 107 -2.96 -1.36 28.87
CA LYS A 107 -2.26 -2.15 27.85
C LYS A 107 -3.15 -2.36 26.64
N GLN A 108 -2.58 -2.26 25.45
CA GLN A 108 -3.29 -2.57 24.22
C GLN A 108 -3.66 -4.07 24.18
N ASN A 109 -4.79 -4.38 23.56
CA ASN A 109 -5.17 -5.75 23.23
C ASN A 109 -4.09 -6.42 22.38
N PRO A 110 -3.53 -7.58 22.78
CA PRO A 110 -2.52 -8.29 22.01
C PRO A 110 -2.96 -8.67 20.59
N GLU A 111 -4.26 -8.89 20.35
CA GLU A 111 -4.78 -9.16 19.00
C GLU A 111 -4.65 -7.95 18.07
N VAL A 112 -4.90 -6.74 18.59
CA VAL A 112 -4.76 -5.48 17.85
C VAL A 112 -3.28 -5.21 17.54
N ILE A 113 -2.36 -5.54 18.46
CA ILE A 113 -0.92 -5.46 18.21
C ILE A 113 -0.52 -6.41 17.08
N LYS A 114 -0.96 -7.67 17.15
CA LYS A 114 -0.65 -8.69 16.14
C LYS A 114 -1.18 -8.32 14.76
N GLU A 115 -2.38 -7.76 14.68
CA GLU A 115 -2.97 -7.28 13.42
C GLU A 115 -2.20 -6.07 12.85
N LYS A 116 -1.74 -5.14 13.70
CA LYS A 116 -0.91 -4.01 13.27
C LYS A 116 0.43 -4.48 12.70
N GLU A 117 1.06 -5.45 13.35
CA GLU A 117 2.31 -6.06 12.89
C GLU A 117 2.12 -6.81 11.56
N SER A 118 1.06 -7.61 11.42
CA SER A 118 0.78 -8.34 10.18
C SER A 118 0.51 -7.39 9.01
N LYS A 119 -0.27 -6.32 9.22
CA LYS A 119 -0.52 -5.31 8.19
C LYS A 119 0.75 -4.54 7.79
N ALA A 120 1.64 -4.27 8.75
CA ALA A 120 2.93 -3.63 8.45
C ALA A 120 3.83 -4.56 7.62
N GLU A 121 3.86 -5.85 7.92
CA GLU A 121 4.62 -6.85 7.16
C GLU A 121 4.06 -7.05 5.74
N GLU A 122 2.74 -7.11 5.58
CA GLU A 122 2.07 -7.16 4.28
C GLU A 122 2.39 -5.92 3.43
N ALA A 123 2.32 -4.71 4.02
CA ALA A 123 2.63 -3.47 3.32
C ALA A 123 4.11 -3.39 2.87
N ILE A 124 5.04 -3.93 3.67
CA ILE A 124 6.46 -4.02 3.30
C ILE A 124 6.64 -4.99 2.13
N LYS A 125 5.96 -6.13 2.16
CA LYS A 125 6.04 -7.14 1.10
C LYS A 125 5.46 -6.64 -0.22
N GLU A 126 4.30 -5.99 -0.18
CA GLU A 126 3.66 -5.40 -1.37
C GLU A 126 4.55 -4.31 -2.00
N LYS A 127 5.15 -3.45 -1.17
CA LYS A 127 6.09 -2.44 -1.66
C LYS A 127 7.34 -3.06 -2.29
N ALA A 128 7.89 -4.12 -1.70
CA ALA A 128 9.05 -4.82 -2.25
C ALA A 128 8.74 -5.51 -3.59
N GLU A 129 7.55 -6.11 -3.73
CA GLU A 129 7.09 -6.72 -5.00
C GLU A 129 6.86 -5.66 -6.09
N SER A 130 6.25 -4.52 -5.73
CA SER A 130 6.05 -3.39 -6.64
C SER A 130 7.37 -2.76 -7.10
N ASP A 131 8.30 -2.51 -6.18
CA ASP A 131 9.64 -1.98 -6.50
C ASP A 131 10.42 -2.97 -7.40
N ALA A 132 10.32 -4.28 -7.15
CA ALA A 132 10.96 -5.30 -7.99
C ALA A 132 10.36 -5.36 -9.40
N ALA A 133 9.03 -5.25 -9.54
CA ALA A 133 8.35 -5.20 -10.83
C ALA A 133 8.73 -3.93 -11.63
N ALA A 134 8.83 -2.78 -10.97
CA ALA A 134 9.25 -1.53 -11.61
C ALA A 134 10.70 -1.60 -12.11
N VAL A 135 11.60 -2.22 -11.34
CA VAL A 135 13.01 -2.43 -11.75
C VAL A 135 13.11 -3.41 -12.93
N ALA A 136 12.32 -4.48 -12.94
CA ALA A 136 12.30 -5.43 -14.05
C ALA A 136 11.78 -4.80 -15.34
N ALA A 137 10.69 -4.03 -15.27
CA ALA A 137 10.14 -3.32 -16.43
C ALA A 137 11.09 -2.24 -16.96
N ALA A 138 11.76 -1.50 -16.08
CA ALA A 138 12.77 -0.52 -16.48
C ALA A 138 14.00 -1.17 -17.15
N LYS A 139 14.37 -2.39 -16.73
CA LYS A 139 15.47 -3.15 -17.33
C LYS A 139 15.10 -3.71 -18.71
N GLU A 140 13.89 -4.26 -18.90
CA GLU A 140 13.44 -4.69 -20.23
C GLU A 140 13.32 -3.52 -21.21
N ALA A 141 12.80 -2.37 -20.77
CA ALA A 141 12.74 -1.18 -21.60
C ALA A 141 14.14 -0.64 -21.98
N ALA A 142 15.12 -0.73 -21.08
CA ALA A 142 16.50 -0.35 -21.35
C ALA A 142 17.23 -1.32 -22.29
N ASP A 143 16.90 -2.62 -22.25
CA ASP A 143 17.49 -3.65 -23.12
C ASP A 143 16.89 -3.67 -24.54
N GLU A 144 15.72 -3.06 -24.77
CA GLU A 144 15.08 -3.02 -26.09
C GLU A 144 15.82 -2.10 -27.08
N LYS A 145 16.24 -0.90 -26.64
CA LYS A 145 17.03 0.06 -27.44
C LYS A 145 18.54 0.01 -27.15
N ASN A 146 19.05 -1.13 -26.68
CA ASN A 146 20.49 -1.33 -26.45
C ASN A 146 21.14 -2.00 -27.68
N PRO A 147 21.98 -1.28 -28.47
CA PRO A 147 22.65 -1.83 -29.66
C PRO A 147 23.43 -3.12 -29.40
N ALA A 148 24.04 -3.26 -28.22
CA ALA A 148 24.87 -4.42 -27.87
C ALA A 148 24.08 -5.74 -27.82
N THR A 149 22.75 -5.68 -27.79
CA THR A 149 21.87 -6.87 -27.76
C THR A 149 21.47 -7.36 -29.15
N TYR A 150 21.88 -6.68 -30.22
CA TYR A 150 21.56 -7.02 -31.61
C TYR A 150 22.81 -7.57 -32.32
N PRO A 151 22.89 -8.89 -32.57
CA PRO A 151 24.01 -9.47 -33.30
C PRO A 151 24.00 -9.06 -34.77
N THR A 152 25.15 -9.20 -35.43
CA THR A 152 25.27 -9.12 -36.90
C THR A 152 25.34 -10.53 -37.47
N LEU A 153 24.54 -10.80 -38.50
CA LEU A 153 24.56 -12.05 -39.28
C LEU A 153 24.78 -11.72 -40.75
N SER A 154 25.34 -12.66 -41.52
CA SER A 154 25.58 -12.46 -42.95
C SER A 154 24.27 -12.35 -43.73
N TYR A 155 24.27 -11.53 -44.79
CA TYR A 155 23.15 -11.43 -45.73
C TYR A 155 22.72 -12.80 -46.26
N ASP A 156 23.67 -13.61 -46.73
CA ASP A 156 23.41 -14.95 -47.28
C ASP A 156 22.58 -15.85 -46.34
N GLU A 157 22.89 -15.82 -45.04
CA GLU A 157 22.14 -16.60 -44.05
C GLU A 157 20.71 -16.08 -43.92
N MET A 158 20.52 -14.76 -43.89
CA MET A 158 19.18 -14.18 -43.81
C MET A 158 18.38 -14.36 -45.10
N ALA A 159 19.02 -14.25 -46.26
CA ALA A 159 18.40 -14.44 -47.57
C ALA A 159 18.00 -15.89 -47.84
N ARG A 160 18.71 -16.88 -47.28
CA ARG A 160 18.42 -18.31 -47.45
C ARG A 160 17.56 -18.89 -46.32
N ASN A 161 17.79 -18.44 -45.09
CA ASN A 161 17.23 -19.02 -43.87
C ASN A 161 16.45 -18.02 -43.01
N GLY A 162 16.17 -16.80 -43.47
CA GLY A 162 15.55 -15.74 -42.66
C GLY A 162 14.25 -16.14 -41.95
N ASN A 163 13.45 -17.03 -42.55
CA ASN A 163 12.24 -17.57 -41.91
C ASN A 163 12.50 -18.41 -40.64
N LYS A 164 13.70 -18.96 -40.45
CA LYS A 164 14.09 -19.70 -39.23
C LYS A 164 14.48 -18.77 -38.09
N HIS A 165 14.83 -17.53 -38.39
CA HIS A 165 15.30 -16.52 -37.44
C HIS A 165 14.20 -15.53 -37.04
N LYS A 166 12.93 -15.81 -37.34
CA LYS A 166 11.82 -14.88 -37.07
C LYS A 166 11.75 -14.49 -35.60
N GLY A 167 11.69 -13.19 -35.35
CA GLY A 167 11.63 -12.61 -34.01
C GLY A 167 12.97 -12.46 -33.31
N GLU A 168 14.05 -13.04 -33.83
CA GLU A 168 15.40 -12.81 -33.30
C GLU A 168 15.87 -11.39 -33.60
N LYS A 169 16.68 -10.84 -32.70
CA LYS A 169 17.29 -9.51 -32.86
C LYS A 169 18.39 -9.55 -33.92
N LEU A 170 18.46 -8.52 -34.76
CA LEU A 170 19.50 -8.34 -35.76
C LEU A 170 19.85 -6.86 -35.94
N GLN A 171 21.13 -6.59 -36.11
CA GLN A 171 21.65 -5.31 -36.59
C GLN A 171 22.03 -5.45 -38.08
N ILE A 172 21.60 -4.49 -38.90
CA ILE A 172 22.06 -4.34 -40.29
C ILE A 172 22.59 -2.93 -40.51
N THR A 173 23.62 -2.79 -41.34
CA THR A 173 24.15 -1.48 -41.75
C THR A 173 24.16 -1.42 -43.27
N GLY A 174 23.67 -0.34 -43.84
CA GLY A 174 23.59 -0.20 -45.28
C GLY A 174 23.13 1.18 -45.73
N LYS A 175 23.00 1.33 -47.04
CA LYS A 175 22.54 2.54 -47.70
C LYS A 175 21.05 2.43 -48.03
N VAL A 176 20.27 3.46 -47.71
CA VAL A 176 18.86 3.56 -48.11
C VAL A 176 18.80 3.81 -49.62
N ILE A 177 18.18 2.89 -50.37
CA ILE A 177 18.07 2.96 -51.83
C ILE A 177 16.64 3.23 -52.31
N GLN A 178 15.65 3.12 -51.42
CA GLN A 178 14.27 3.48 -51.69
C GLN A 178 13.55 3.70 -50.36
N VAL A 179 12.70 4.73 -50.30
CA VAL A 179 11.79 4.98 -49.17
C VAL A 179 10.35 4.98 -49.69
N THR A 180 9.45 4.33 -48.96
CA THR A 180 8.01 4.36 -49.22
C THR A 180 7.28 4.66 -47.92
N ASP A 181 6.69 5.84 -47.83
CA ASP A 181 5.79 6.18 -46.72
C ASP A 181 4.52 5.32 -46.84
N GLY A 182 4.08 4.76 -45.71
CA GLY A 182 2.79 4.09 -45.60
C GLY A 182 1.68 5.07 -45.22
N ASP A 183 0.44 4.65 -45.46
CA ASP A 183 -0.74 5.50 -45.22
C ASP A 183 -1.00 5.76 -43.73
N ASP A 184 -0.52 4.87 -42.85
CA ASP A 184 -0.71 4.93 -41.39
C ASP A 184 0.46 5.65 -40.68
N GLY A 185 1.31 6.35 -41.43
CA GLY A 185 2.47 7.08 -40.92
C GLY A 185 3.69 6.21 -40.63
N ASP A 186 3.65 4.93 -41.01
CA ASP A 186 4.80 4.02 -41.04
C ASP A 186 5.63 4.20 -42.32
N ALA A 187 6.75 3.49 -42.43
CA ALA A 187 7.54 3.49 -43.65
C ALA A 187 8.16 2.13 -43.95
N THR A 188 8.30 1.85 -45.24
CA THR A 188 9.04 0.70 -45.75
C THR A 188 10.25 1.19 -46.53
N LEU A 189 11.43 0.73 -46.16
CA LEU A 189 12.70 1.09 -46.76
C LEU A 189 13.35 -0.12 -47.43
N ARG A 190 14.07 0.13 -48.52
CA ARG A 190 15.02 -0.83 -49.10
C ARG A 190 16.43 -0.42 -48.74
N ILE A 191 17.17 -1.34 -48.12
CA ILE A 191 18.52 -1.08 -47.60
C ILE A 191 19.53 -1.97 -48.32
N ALA A 192 20.47 -1.38 -49.03
CA ALA A 192 21.60 -2.08 -49.67
C ALA A 192 22.76 -2.22 -48.67
N THR A 193 23.07 -3.44 -48.24
CA THR A 193 24.07 -3.71 -47.18
C THR A 193 25.50 -3.87 -47.69
N ASN A 194 25.67 -4.09 -48.99
CA ASN A 194 26.98 -4.22 -49.64
C ASN A 194 27.21 -3.12 -50.71
N GLY A 195 26.44 -2.04 -50.67
CA GLY A 195 26.55 -0.92 -51.59
C GLY A 195 25.89 -1.13 -52.97
N ASP A 196 25.52 -2.35 -53.32
CA ASP A 196 24.88 -2.73 -54.58
C ASP A 196 23.47 -3.34 -54.38
N TYR A 197 22.71 -3.51 -55.47
CA TYR A 197 21.33 -4.04 -55.48
C TYR A 197 21.21 -5.54 -55.19
N ASP A 198 22.33 -6.26 -55.05
CA ASP A 198 22.35 -7.70 -54.83
C ASP A 198 22.04 -8.07 -53.36
N ASP A 199 22.43 -7.21 -52.40
CA ASP A 199 22.30 -7.47 -50.96
C ASP A 199 21.30 -6.49 -50.31
N VAL A 200 20.01 -6.68 -50.62
CA VAL A 200 18.93 -5.78 -50.18
C VAL A 200 18.11 -6.39 -49.06
N TYR A 201 17.86 -5.62 -48.00
CA TYR A 201 16.82 -5.86 -47.00
C TYR A 201 15.60 -4.98 -47.24
N ILE A 202 14.42 -5.50 -46.89
CA ILE A 202 13.28 -4.66 -46.55
C ILE A 202 13.34 -4.31 -45.06
N ALA A 203 13.18 -3.04 -44.73
CA ALA A 203 13.06 -2.57 -43.36
C ALA A 203 11.71 -1.87 -43.18
N GLN A 204 10.86 -2.40 -42.29
CA GLN A 204 9.62 -1.75 -41.89
C GLN A 204 9.87 -0.96 -40.61
N ILE A 205 9.49 0.32 -40.62
CA ILE A 205 9.63 1.25 -39.50
C ILE A 205 8.24 1.67 -39.08
N ASP A 206 7.87 1.37 -37.83
CA ASP A 206 6.60 1.79 -37.25
C ASP A 206 6.51 3.32 -37.12
N SER A 207 5.29 3.86 -37.15
CA SER A 207 5.02 5.30 -37.11
C SER A 207 5.66 6.00 -35.91
N ALA A 208 5.72 5.33 -34.76
CA ALA A 208 6.35 5.86 -33.55
C ALA A 208 7.82 6.23 -33.73
N GLU A 209 8.59 5.51 -34.55
CA GLU A 209 9.98 5.87 -34.85
C GLU A 209 10.08 6.77 -36.09
N TRP A 210 9.25 6.51 -37.11
CA TRP A 210 9.28 7.26 -38.38
C TRP A 210 8.91 8.74 -38.23
N GLU A 211 7.92 9.06 -37.39
CA GLU A 211 7.49 10.44 -37.12
C GLU A 211 8.54 11.24 -36.36
N ASN A 212 9.39 10.57 -35.57
CA ASN A 212 10.44 11.22 -34.78
C ASN A 212 11.64 11.63 -35.63
N HIS A 213 12.07 10.79 -36.58
CA HIS A 213 13.20 11.07 -37.46
C HIS A 213 13.05 10.34 -38.80
N ARG A 214 12.84 11.06 -39.89
CA ARG A 214 12.75 10.46 -41.24
C ARG A 214 14.12 10.18 -41.84
N LEU A 215 14.27 9.02 -42.48
CA LEU A 215 15.42 8.67 -43.29
C LEU A 215 15.16 8.98 -44.76
N LEU A 216 16.19 9.38 -45.49
CA LEU A 216 16.10 9.70 -46.90
C LEU A 216 16.88 8.70 -47.75
N GLU A 217 16.59 8.68 -49.05
CA GLU A 217 17.44 7.97 -50.00
C GLU A 217 18.87 8.53 -49.93
N ASP A 218 19.83 7.64 -50.17
CA ASP A 218 21.27 7.86 -50.01
C ASP A 218 21.83 7.91 -48.57
N ASP A 219 20.99 7.85 -47.53
CA ASP A 219 21.47 7.79 -46.14
C ASP A 219 22.21 6.47 -45.84
N GLN A 220 23.37 6.58 -45.19
CA GLN A 220 24.11 5.44 -44.65
C GLN A 220 23.71 5.25 -43.17
N ILE A 221 22.98 4.17 -42.88
CA ILE A 221 22.34 3.98 -41.57
C ILE A 221 22.57 2.57 -41.02
N THR A 222 22.47 2.44 -39.70
CA THR A 222 22.42 1.15 -39.01
C THR A 222 21.05 0.97 -38.38
N LEU A 223 20.35 -0.10 -38.75
CA LEU A 223 19.03 -0.42 -38.23
C LEU A 223 19.12 -1.57 -37.23
N TYR A 224 18.39 -1.45 -36.13
CA TYR A 224 18.28 -2.45 -35.08
C TYR A 224 16.83 -2.91 -35.01
N GLY A 225 16.60 -4.21 -35.16
CA GLY A 225 15.23 -4.71 -35.21
C GLY A 225 15.11 -6.20 -35.02
N LYS A 226 13.89 -6.70 -35.18
CA LYS A 226 13.59 -8.13 -35.15
C LYS A 226 13.39 -8.63 -36.57
N ILE A 227 13.97 -9.79 -36.87
CA ILE A 227 13.87 -10.42 -38.18
C ILE A 227 12.41 -10.77 -38.44
N TYR A 228 11.83 -10.23 -39.51
CA TYR A 228 10.49 -10.58 -39.98
C TYR A 228 10.49 -11.93 -40.69
N GLY A 229 11.60 -12.24 -41.38
CA GLY A 229 11.77 -13.43 -42.21
C GLY A 229 12.06 -13.05 -43.66
N LEU A 230 11.60 -13.87 -44.60
CA LEU A 230 11.65 -13.56 -46.02
C LEU A 230 10.39 -12.82 -46.46
N TYR A 231 10.55 -11.80 -47.28
CA TYR A 231 9.49 -10.99 -47.85
C TYR A 231 9.59 -11.00 -49.38
N THR A 232 8.46 -11.23 -50.05
CA THR A 232 8.38 -11.30 -51.51
C THR A 232 7.52 -10.15 -52.04
N TYR A 233 8.03 -9.41 -53.01
CA TYR A 233 7.31 -8.34 -53.70
C TYR A 233 7.47 -8.44 -55.22
N GLU A 234 6.54 -7.86 -55.96
CA GLU A 234 6.60 -7.78 -57.41
C GLU A 234 7.48 -6.59 -57.85
N SER A 235 8.42 -6.85 -58.75
CA SER A 235 9.31 -5.82 -59.30
C SER A 235 8.61 -4.96 -60.35
N THR A 236 9.10 -3.75 -60.57
CA THR A 236 8.57 -2.83 -61.59
C THR A 236 8.76 -3.32 -63.02
N LEU A 237 9.68 -4.27 -63.26
CA LEU A 237 9.93 -4.91 -64.55
C LEU A 237 9.12 -6.21 -64.74
N GLY A 238 8.27 -6.56 -63.78
CA GLY A 238 7.56 -7.83 -63.72
C GLY A 238 8.39 -8.93 -63.05
N GLY A 239 7.72 -9.77 -62.26
CA GLY A 239 8.34 -10.90 -61.56
C GLY A 239 8.58 -10.65 -60.06
N ASN A 240 8.62 -11.74 -59.29
CA ASN A 240 8.71 -11.72 -57.84
C ASN A 240 10.17 -11.71 -57.37
N ILE A 241 10.51 -10.78 -56.48
CA ILE A 241 11.79 -10.70 -55.77
C ILE A 241 11.55 -11.09 -54.32
N THR A 242 12.39 -11.98 -53.78
CA THR A 242 12.34 -12.39 -52.37
C THR A 242 13.63 -12.00 -51.66
N VAL A 243 13.52 -11.27 -50.57
CA VAL A 243 14.63 -10.72 -49.79
C VAL A 243 14.36 -10.88 -48.29
N PRO A 244 15.38 -10.84 -47.43
CA PRO A 244 15.15 -10.77 -45.99
C PRO A 244 14.51 -9.44 -45.58
N ALA A 245 13.72 -9.48 -44.52
CA ALA A 245 13.02 -8.33 -43.98
C ALA A 245 13.22 -8.18 -42.46
N LEU A 246 13.20 -6.93 -41.99
CA LEU A 246 13.42 -6.52 -40.61
C LEU A 246 12.29 -5.58 -40.16
N ASN A 247 11.72 -5.84 -38.98
CA ASN A 247 10.88 -4.87 -38.27
C ASN A 247 11.78 -4.04 -37.36
N VAL A 248 11.95 -2.77 -37.67
CA VAL A 248 12.91 -1.87 -37.04
C VAL A 248 12.37 -1.39 -35.70
N THR A 249 13.20 -1.52 -34.67
CA THR A 249 12.90 -1.05 -33.31
C THR A 249 13.48 0.35 -33.06
N PHE A 250 14.67 0.64 -33.59
CA PHE A 250 15.31 1.96 -33.58
C PHE A 250 16.48 2.01 -34.58
N TYR A 251 16.98 3.21 -34.85
CA TYR A 251 18.10 3.48 -35.77
C TYR A 251 18.83 4.79 -35.44
#